data_AF-A0ABD7S4D5-F1
#
_entry.id   AF-A0ABD7S4D5-F1
#
_cell.length_a   1.000
_cell.length_b   1.000
_cell.length_c   1.000
_cell.angle_alpha   90.00
_cell.angle_beta   90.00
_cell.angle_gamma   90.00
#
_symmetry.space_group_name_H-M   'P 1'
#
loop_
_entity.id
_entity.type
_entity.pdbx_description
1 polymer ?
#
loop_
_entity_poly.entity_id
_entity_poly.type
_entity_poly.pdbx_seq_one_letter_code
_entity_poly.pdbx_strand_id
1 'polypeptide(L)'
;MKKTMLFAGLVVVLVAGCDNKPAIPPMPEVNDTNCQIEAIKKIEDRATREKFAGLCSRRSPATGGIAPTERPMNWLELADPKGSKGQEVKP
;
A
#
# COMPACT_ATOMS: atom_id res chain seq x y z
N MET A 1 59.43 -11.30 -35.83
CA MET A 1 58.01 -11.61 -35.52
C MET A 1 57.56 -10.57 -34.48
N LYS A 2 56.82 -9.50 -34.85
CA LYS A 2 55.33 -9.38 -34.81
C LYS A 2 54.80 -9.93 -33.47
N LYS A 3 54.27 -9.15 -32.52
CA LYS A 3 53.07 -8.29 -32.64
C LYS A 3 52.98 -7.35 -31.42
N THR A 4 52.84 -6.06 -31.69
CA THR A 4 52.12 -5.11 -30.82
C THR A 4 50.69 -5.65 -30.62
N MET A 5 50.35 -6.05 -29.40
CA MET A 5 48.95 -6.30 -29.05
C MET A 5 48.32 -5.00 -28.57
N LEU A 6 47.71 -4.30 -29.53
CA LEU A 6 46.58 -3.43 -29.30
C LEU A 6 45.44 -4.28 -28.73
N PHE A 7 45.15 -4.16 -27.43
CA PHE A 7 43.85 -4.54 -26.89
C PHE A 7 42.91 -3.33 -27.02
N ALA A 8 42.53 -3.06 -28.27
CA ALA A 8 41.34 -2.27 -28.57
C ALA A 8 40.20 -3.27 -28.80
N GLY A 9 39.16 -3.19 -27.97
CA GLY A 9 37.93 -3.97 -28.12
C GLY A 9 37.30 -4.24 -26.76
N LEU A 10 36.40 -3.37 -26.33
CA LEU A 10 34.94 -3.41 -26.55
C LEU A 10 34.27 -4.00 -25.31
N VAL A 11 33.01 -3.61 -25.05
CA VAL A 11 32.12 -4.07 -23.95
C VAL A 11 32.30 -3.21 -22.68
N VAL A 12 31.35 -2.37 -22.24
CA VAL A 12 29.88 -2.53 -22.15
C VAL A 12 29.18 -1.16 -22.29
N VAL A 13 28.45 -0.94 -23.39
CA VAL A 13 27.32 0.03 -23.40
C VAL A 13 26.05 -0.78 -23.18
N LEU A 14 25.71 -1.06 -21.92
CA LEU A 14 24.44 -1.70 -21.53
C LEU A 14 23.92 -1.12 -20.21
N VAL A 15 23.94 0.20 -20.04
CA VAL A 15 23.22 0.84 -18.90
C VAL A 15 21.80 1.29 -19.31
N ALA A 16 21.38 1.08 -20.56
CA ALA A 16 20.00 1.34 -20.99
C ALA A 16 19.02 0.17 -20.70
N GLY A 17 19.27 -0.64 -19.66
CA GLY A 17 18.72 -1.99 -19.56
C GLY A 17 17.94 -2.38 -18.30
N CYS A 18 17.65 -1.51 -17.33
CA CYS A 18 16.99 -1.96 -16.08
C CYS A 18 15.77 -1.19 -15.60
N ASP A 19 15.31 -0.13 -16.27
CA ASP A 19 13.98 0.41 -15.98
C ASP A 19 13.42 1.10 -17.23
N ASN A 20 12.98 0.29 -18.19
CA ASN A 20 12.07 0.75 -19.25
C ASN A 20 10.62 0.66 -18.76
N LYS A 21 10.36 0.85 -17.45
CA LYS A 21 8.98 0.90 -16.98
C LYS A 21 8.41 2.25 -17.45
N PRO A 22 7.21 2.27 -18.05
CA PRO A 22 6.51 3.52 -18.30
C PRO A 22 6.52 4.36 -17.03
N ALA A 23 6.73 5.67 -17.15
CA ALA A 23 6.72 6.59 -16.02
C ALA A 23 5.49 6.28 -15.16
N ILE A 24 5.72 5.81 -13.94
CA ILE A 24 4.63 5.47 -13.03
C ILE A 24 3.91 6.79 -12.76
N PRO A 25 2.60 6.91 -13.06
CA PRO A 25 1.86 8.12 -12.77
C PRO A 25 2.02 8.45 -11.27
N PRO A 26 2.15 9.73 -10.91
CA PRO A 26 2.41 10.12 -9.54
C PRO A 26 1.34 9.52 -8.62
N MET A 27 1.78 9.03 -7.46
CA MET A 27 0.87 8.52 -6.45
C MET A 27 -0.15 9.62 -6.08
N PRO A 28 -1.46 9.31 -6.02
CA PRO A 28 -2.47 10.31 -5.70
C PRO A 28 -2.25 10.94 -4.32
N GLU A 29 -2.86 12.11 -4.11
CA GLU A 29 -2.90 12.73 -2.79
C GLU A 29 -3.76 11.91 -1.82
N VAL A 30 -3.28 11.74 -0.58
CA VAL A 30 -3.97 10.99 0.47
C VAL A 30 -4.99 11.90 1.18
N ASN A 31 -6.24 11.86 0.74
CA ASN A 31 -7.36 12.65 1.28
C ASN A 31 -8.67 11.84 1.32
N ASP A 32 -9.75 12.39 1.88
CA ASP A 32 -11.02 11.69 2.08
C ASP A 32 -11.64 11.17 0.78
N THR A 33 -11.53 11.95 -0.30
CA THR A 33 -12.06 11.61 -1.61
C THR A 33 -11.28 10.47 -2.26
N ASN A 34 -9.94 10.53 -2.20
CA ASN A 34 -9.08 9.54 -2.86
C ASN A 34 -8.96 8.25 -2.04
N CYS A 35 -9.20 8.30 -0.73
CA CYS A 35 -9.20 7.12 0.14
C CYS A 35 -10.49 6.29 0.08
N GLN A 36 -11.45 6.66 -0.76
CA GLN A 36 -12.61 5.82 -1.07
C GLN A 36 -12.17 4.56 -1.83
N ILE A 37 -12.80 3.42 -1.53
CA ILE A 37 -12.47 2.12 -2.15
C ILE A 37 -12.58 2.19 -3.67
N GLU A 38 -13.55 2.93 -4.19
CA GLU A 38 -13.79 3.14 -5.62
C GLU A 38 -12.65 3.90 -6.30
N ALA A 39 -12.04 4.86 -5.61
CA ALA A 39 -10.89 5.62 -6.11
C ALA A 39 -9.62 4.76 -6.07
N ILE A 40 -9.38 4.03 -4.98
CA ILE A 40 -8.24 3.12 -4.84
C ILE A 40 -8.26 2.02 -5.92
N LYS A 41 -9.45 1.48 -6.24
CA LYS A 41 -9.61 0.45 -7.30
C LYS A 41 -9.23 0.94 -8.69
N LYS A 42 -9.25 2.25 -8.95
CA LYS A 42 -8.86 2.85 -10.24
C LYS A 42 -7.34 2.98 -10.40
N ILE A 43 -6.56 2.77 -9.34
CA ILE A 43 -5.09 2.77 -9.42
C ILE A 43 -4.65 1.46 -10.08
N GLU A 44 -4.16 1.52 -11.32
CA GLU A 44 -3.81 0.33 -12.10
C GLU A 44 -2.54 -0.34 -11.59
N ASP A 45 -1.49 0.44 -11.33
CA ASP A 45 -0.22 -0.07 -10.82
C ASP A 45 -0.40 -0.64 -9.41
N ARG A 46 -0.17 -1.95 -9.30
CA ARG A 46 -0.40 -2.70 -8.06
C ARG A 46 0.42 -2.17 -6.90
N ALA A 47 1.71 -1.88 -7.12
CA ALA A 47 2.59 -1.40 -6.06
C ALA A 47 2.14 -0.04 -5.52
N THR A 48 1.72 0.85 -6.43
CA THR A 48 1.15 2.15 -6.08
C THR A 48 -0.17 1.97 -5.32
N ARG A 49 -1.05 1.07 -5.78
CA ARG A 49 -2.34 0.81 -5.12
C ARG A 49 -2.17 0.28 -3.71
N GLU A 50 -1.27 -0.68 -3.50
CA GLU A 50 -0.98 -1.26 -2.18
C GLU A 50 -0.37 -0.21 -1.24
N LYS A 51 0.62 0.56 -1.71
CA LYS A 51 1.24 1.64 -0.93
C LYS A 51 0.22 2.72 -0.56
N PHE A 52 -0.59 3.16 -1.53
CA PHE A 52 -1.59 4.21 -1.33
C PHE A 52 -2.71 3.75 -0.38
N ALA A 53 -3.24 2.53 -0.56
CA ALA A 53 -4.23 1.96 0.36
C ALA A 53 -3.69 1.83 1.80
N GLY A 54 -2.41 1.45 1.95
CA GLY A 54 -1.74 1.39 3.24
C GLY A 54 -1.54 2.75 3.92
N LEU A 55 -1.48 3.85 3.15
CA LEU A 55 -1.47 5.21 3.71
C LEU A 55 -2.88 5.64 4.13
N CYS A 56 -3.90 5.34 3.32
CA CYS A 56 -5.30 5.62 3.64
C CYS A 56 -5.76 4.91 4.92
N SER A 57 -5.35 3.66 5.15
CA SER A 57 -5.74 2.89 6.34
C SER A 57 -5.16 3.43 7.65
N ARG A 58 -4.07 4.21 7.58
CA ARG A 58 -3.40 4.79 8.75
C ARG A 58 -3.87 6.21 9.07
N ARG A 59 -4.81 6.77 8.29
CA ARG A 59 -5.33 8.11 8.55
C ARG A 59 -5.99 8.14 9.92
N SER A 60 -5.81 9.26 10.62
CA SER A 60 -6.46 9.50 11.91
C SER A 60 -7.97 9.60 11.71
N PRO A 61 -8.79 9.17 12.68
CA PRO A 61 -10.23 9.42 12.69
C PRO A 61 -10.58 10.90 12.45
N ALA A 62 -9.76 11.83 12.97
CA ALA A 62 -9.95 13.27 12.78
C ALA A 62 -9.84 13.73 11.32
N THR A 63 -9.25 12.89 10.46
CA THR A 63 -9.06 13.13 9.03
C THR A 63 -9.68 11.99 8.23
N GLY A 64 -10.89 11.53 8.59
CA GLY A 64 -11.63 10.52 7.81
C GLY A 64 -11.06 9.10 7.84
N GLY A 65 -10.18 8.79 8.80
CA GLY A 65 -9.77 7.42 9.12
C GLY A 65 -10.86 6.62 9.85
N ILE A 66 -10.61 5.33 10.08
CA ILE A 66 -11.56 4.46 10.79
C ILE A 66 -11.66 4.92 12.25
N ALA A 67 -12.83 5.43 12.64
CA ALA A 67 -13.10 5.81 14.02
C ALA A 67 -13.07 4.58 14.94
N PRO A 68 -12.57 4.72 16.19
CA PRO A 68 -12.72 3.67 17.19
C PRO A 68 -14.20 3.30 17.36
N THR A 69 -14.50 2.01 17.41
CA THR A 69 -15.85 1.58 17.75
C THR A 69 -16.13 1.86 19.23
N GLU A 70 -17.37 2.23 19.58
CA GLU A 70 -17.71 2.51 20.98
C GLU A 70 -17.55 1.28 21.89
N ARG A 71 -17.73 0.09 21.31
CA ARG A 71 -17.58 -1.20 21.97
C ARG A 71 -16.64 -2.10 21.16
N PRO A 72 -15.30 -1.95 21.31
CA PRO A 72 -14.36 -2.81 20.64
C PRO A 72 -14.50 -4.23 21.20
N MET A 73 -15.03 -5.14 20.39
CA MET A 73 -15.13 -6.54 20.78
C MET A 73 -13.83 -7.28 20.46
N ASN A 74 -13.47 -8.20 21.33
CA ASN A 74 -12.35 -9.10 21.09
C ASN A 74 -12.78 -10.29 20.21
N TRP A 75 -11.81 -11.06 19.71
CA TRP A 75 -12.07 -12.16 18.78
C TRP A 75 -13.03 -13.22 19.33
N LEU A 76 -12.99 -13.49 20.64
CA LEU A 76 -13.86 -14.50 21.27
C LEU A 76 -15.33 -14.04 21.27
N GLU A 77 -15.57 -12.76 21.53
CA GLU A 77 -16.92 -12.16 21.52
C GLU A 77 -17.52 -12.09 20.11
N LEU A 78 -16.68 -11.98 19.08
CA LEU A 78 -17.10 -12.04 17.67
C LEU A 78 -17.41 -13.46 17.22
N ALA A 79 -16.64 -14.45 17.69
CA ALA A 79 -16.81 -15.86 17.34
C ALA A 79 -18.03 -16.48 18.04
N ASP A 80 -18.34 -16.06 19.27
CA ASP A 80 -19.53 -16.49 20.00
C ASP A 80 -20.32 -15.29 20.56
N PRO A 81 -21.15 -14.63 19.73
CA PRO A 81 -21.94 -13.48 20.15
C PRO A 81 -23.02 -13.82 21.19
N LYS A 82 -23.21 -15.10 21.55
CA LYS A 82 -24.18 -15.52 22.58
C LYS A 82 -23.62 -15.42 24.00
N GLY A 83 -22.29 -15.36 24.18
CA GLY A 83 -21.66 -15.16 25.48
C GLY A 83 -21.83 -13.75 26.08
N SER A 84 -22.09 -12.75 25.23
CA SER A 84 -22.13 -11.33 25.63
C SER A 84 -23.48 -10.85 26.17
N LYS A 85 -24.49 -11.72 26.26
CA LYS A 85 -25.83 -11.38 26.79
C LYS A 85 -25.95 -11.46 28.33
N GLY A 86 -24.83 -11.59 29.05
CA GLY A 86 -24.81 -11.82 30.50
C GLY A 86 -24.26 -10.69 31.38
N GLN A 87 -23.74 -9.60 30.83
CA GLN A 87 -23.24 -8.46 31.62
C GLN A 87 -24.01 -7.18 31.28
N GLU A 88 -25.29 -7.18 31.61
CA GLU A 88 -25.99 -5.94 31.96
C GLU A 88 -25.59 -5.61 33.40
N VAL A 89 -24.70 -4.64 33.57
CA VAL A 89 -24.36 -4.09 34.89
C VAL A 89 -25.60 -3.35 35.39
N LYS A 90 -26.34 -3.99 36.29
CA LYS A 90 -27.38 -3.35 37.13
C LYS A 90 -26.66 -2.45 38.16
N PRO A 91 -27.17 -1.24 38.46
CA PRO A 91 -26.42 -0.13 39.07
C PRO A 91 -25.82 -0.42 40.44
#